data_AF-A0A424RMZ3-F1
#
_entry.id   AF-A0A424RMZ3-F1
#
_cell.length_a   1.000
_cell.length_b   1.000
_cell.length_c   1.000
_cell.angle_alpha   90.00
_cell.angle_beta   90.00
_cell.angle_gamma   90.00
#
_symmetry.space_group_name_H-M   'P 1'
#
loop_
_entity.id
_entity.type
_entity.pdbx_description
1 polymer ?
#
loop_
_entity_poly.entity_id
_entity_poly.type
_entity_poly.pdbx_seq_one_letter_code
_entity_poly.pdbx_strand_id
1 'polypeptide(L)'
;MIIRLMGEIDIHSFRADSLLLEQPVISNLKMPDGISESDMINWLGWALDSGAAIRLEEDEEFRGQVETAGRYLTGLRQPSMKDEQFIMLLILRERWPVGSKAKFKAIADRVGASHTYHLMACPIQKGVDFDDDEAMSSAEAKSLHAMVPVMKQSRKQFANSSGLQQFLKNLS
;
A
#
# COMPACT_ATOMS: atom_id res chain seq x y z
N MET A 1 -15.41 7.74 -1.07
CA MET A 1 -14.26 7.88 -0.13
C MET A 1 -12.97 8.03 -0.92
N ILE A 2 -11.87 8.46 -0.29
CA ILE A 2 -10.54 8.59 -0.93
C ILE A 2 -9.59 7.58 -0.30
N ILE A 3 -8.97 6.75 -1.14
CA ILE A 3 -7.93 5.80 -0.74
C ILE A 3 -6.62 6.26 -1.39
N ARG A 4 -5.58 6.37 -0.57
CA ARG A 4 -4.22 6.68 -1.00
C ARG A 4 -3.30 5.51 -0.68
N LEU A 5 -2.66 4.95 -1.69
CA LEU A 5 -1.71 3.86 -1.58
C LEU A 5 -0.31 4.43 -1.73
N MET A 6 0.52 4.31 -0.71
CA MET A 6 1.90 4.79 -0.73
C MET A 6 2.84 3.60 -0.69
N GLY A 7 3.50 3.34 -1.82
CA GLY A 7 4.61 2.40 -1.92
C GLY A 7 5.95 3.05 -1.59
N GLU A 8 7.05 2.40 -1.95
CA GLU A 8 8.39 2.96 -1.76
C GLU A 8 8.81 3.95 -2.85
N ILE A 9 8.26 3.83 -4.06
CA ILE A 9 8.59 4.67 -5.21
C ILE A 9 7.39 5.52 -5.59
N ASP A 10 6.21 4.90 -5.73
CA ASP A 10 5.01 5.56 -6.24
C ASP A 10 3.91 5.72 -5.19
N ILE A 11 3.08 6.75 -5.40
CA ILE A 11 1.86 7.00 -4.64
C ILE A 11 0.69 7.03 -5.62
N HIS A 12 -0.32 6.18 -5.40
CA HIS A 12 -1.54 6.16 -6.19
C HIS A 12 -2.74 6.59 -5.34
N SER A 13 -3.58 7.48 -5.86
CA SER A 13 -4.80 7.92 -5.16
C SER A 13 -5.99 7.77 -6.07
N PHE A 14 -7.11 7.32 -5.50
CA PHE A 14 -8.34 7.12 -6.24
C PHE A 14 -9.56 7.31 -5.35
N ARG A 15 -10.68 7.62 -6.00
CA ARG A 15 -12.00 7.64 -5.35
C ARG A 15 -12.55 6.22 -5.36
N ALA A 16 -12.97 5.75 -4.18
CA ALA A 16 -13.62 4.45 -4.03
C ALA A 16 -15.09 4.65 -3.62
N ASP A 17 -15.93 3.72 -4.05
CA ASP A 17 -17.31 3.55 -3.62
C ASP A 17 -17.39 2.62 -2.38
N SER A 18 -18.60 2.38 -1.89
CA SER A 18 -18.84 1.62 -0.65
C SER A 18 -18.59 0.11 -0.77
N LEU A 19 -18.20 -0.41 -1.96
CA LEU A 19 -17.95 -1.83 -2.21
C LEU A 19 -16.53 -2.24 -1.79
N LEU A 20 -16.22 -2.10 -0.51
CA LEU A 20 -14.87 -2.29 0.04
C LEU A 20 -14.39 -3.74 0.13
N LEU A 21 -15.23 -4.75 -0.10
CA LEU A 21 -14.92 -6.17 0.16
C LEU A 21 -15.00 -7.08 -1.06
N GLU A 22 -15.12 -6.52 -2.27
CA GLU A 22 -15.04 -7.31 -3.49
C GLU A 22 -13.60 -7.83 -3.69
N GLN A 23 -13.42 -9.16 -3.73
CA GLN A 23 -12.10 -9.76 -3.88
C GLN A 23 -11.55 -9.47 -5.28
N PRO A 24 -10.32 -8.91 -5.40
CA PRO A 24 -9.77 -8.54 -6.68
C PRO A 24 -9.43 -9.76 -7.53
N VAL A 25 -9.67 -9.65 -8.84
CA VAL A 25 -9.14 -10.58 -9.84
C VAL A 25 -7.89 -9.96 -10.44
N ILE A 26 -6.73 -10.59 -10.23
CA ILE A 26 -5.46 -10.13 -10.79
C ILE A 26 -5.09 -11.08 -11.93
N SER A 27 -5.35 -10.66 -13.18
CA SER A 27 -5.28 -11.51 -14.38
C SER A 27 -3.89 -12.10 -14.64
N ASN A 28 -2.84 -11.45 -14.12
CA ASN A 28 -1.44 -11.83 -14.32
C ASN A 28 -0.87 -12.76 -13.23
N LEU A 29 -1.60 -13.02 -12.14
CA LEU A 29 -1.15 -13.91 -11.08
C LEU A 29 -1.70 -15.33 -11.28
N LYS A 30 -0.89 -16.21 -11.87
CA LYS A 30 -1.20 -17.65 -11.90
C LYS A 30 -0.81 -18.29 -10.56
N MET A 31 -1.77 -18.35 -9.63
CA MET A 31 -1.60 -19.04 -8.34
C MET A 31 -2.46 -20.31 -8.30
N PRO A 32 -1.87 -21.50 -8.06
CA PRO A 32 -2.63 -22.75 -8.00
C PRO A 32 -3.62 -22.84 -6.83
N ASP A 33 -3.36 -22.14 -5.71
CA ASP A 33 -4.18 -22.18 -4.48
C ASP A 33 -5.04 -20.92 -4.28
N GLY A 34 -5.19 -20.08 -5.30
CA GLY A 34 -5.79 -18.75 -5.18
C GLY A 34 -4.85 -17.70 -4.58
N ILE A 35 -5.35 -16.47 -4.44
CA ILE A 35 -4.57 -15.30 -3.99
C ILE A 35 -4.86 -15.06 -2.51
N SER A 36 -3.85 -15.23 -1.66
CA SER A 36 -3.96 -14.88 -0.23
C SER A 36 -3.85 -13.38 -0.01
N GLU A 37 -4.25 -12.90 1.18
CA GLU A 37 -4.06 -11.50 1.57
C GLU A 37 -2.56 -11.11 1.53
N SER A 38 -1.68 -12.00 1.97
CA SER A 38 -0.24 -11.78 1.89
C SER A 38 0.22 -11.65 0.44
N ASP A 39 -0.24 -12.53 -0.46
CA ASP A 39 0.09 -12.41 -1.88
C ASP A 39 -0.37 -11.06 -2.44
N MET A 40 -1.58 -10.62 -2.07
CA MET A 40 -2.13 -9.34 -2.51
C MET A 40 -1.34 -8.13 -2.02
N ILE A 41 -0.92 -8.12 -0.75
CA ILE A 41 -0.04 -7.07 -0.19
C ILE A 41 1.29 -7.04 -0.93
N ASN A 42 1.89 -8.21 -1.20
CA ASN A 42 3.17 -8.29 -1.89
C ASN A 42 3.07 -7.87 -3.37
N TRP A 43 1.99 -8.27 -4.05
CA TRP A 43 1.72 -7.86 -5.41
C TRP A 43 1.48 -6.35 -5.50
N LEU A 44 0.68 -5.79 -4.58
CA LEU A 44 0.43 -4.35 -4.53
C LEU A 44 1.71 -3.57 -4.23
N GLY A 45 2.55 -4.07 -3.32
CA GLY A 45 3.86 -3.49 -3.04
C GLY A 45 4.77 -3.50 -4.24
N TRP A 46 4.84 -4.62 -4.97
CA TRP A 46 5.56 -4.69 -6.24
C TRP A 46 5.02 -3.70 -7.28
N ALA A 47 3.69 -3.62 -7.44
CA ALA A 47 3.06 -2.71 -8.38
C ALA A 47 3.42 -1.24 -8.11
N LEU A 48 3.63 -0.84 -6.86
CA LEU A 48 4.00 0.52 -6.45
C LEU A 48 5.52 0.74 -6.35
N ASP A 49 6.33 -0.29 -6.60
CA ASP A 49 7.78 -0.30 -6.36
C ASP A 49 8.61 -0.74 -7.58
N SER A 50 7.97 -1.29 -8.62
CA SER A 50 8.67 -1.77 -9.81
C SER A 50 8.96 -0.68 -10.85
N GLY A 51 8.73 0.60 -10.54
CA GLY A 51 8.70 1.68 -11.54
C GLY A 51 7.51 1.57 -12.48
N ALA A 52 6.41 0.95 -12.03
CA ALA A 52 5.20 0.79 -12.80
C ALA A 52 4.27 2.03 -12.74
N ALA A 53 4.75 3.18 -12.24
CA ALA A 53 4.08 4.48 -12.35
C ALA A 53 3.52 4.72 -13.77
N ILE A 54 4.37 4.49 -14.78
CA ILE A 54 3.99 4.64 -16.20
C ILE A 54 2.83 3.71 -16.54
N ARG A 55 2.82 2.48 -16.01
CA ARG A 55 1.73 1.53 -16.25
C ARG A 55 0.44 1.91 -15.50
N LEU A 56 0.53 2.52 -14.31
CA LEU A 56 -0.66 3.03 -13.62
C LEU A 56 -1.36 4.13 -14.43
N GLU A 57 -0.58 4.93 -15.18
CA GLU A 57 -1.13 5.97 -16.04
C GLU A 57 -1.67 5.39 -17.36
N GLU A 58 -0.90 4.51 -18.02
CA GLU A 58 -1.17 4.06 -19.39
C GLU A 58 -2.02 2.78 -19.52
N ASP A 59 -2.07 1.92 -18.49
CA ASP A 59 -2.73 0.62 -18.51
C ASP A 59 -3.94 0.62 -17.55
N GLU A 60 -5.14 0.85 -18.10
CA GLU A 60 -6.38 0.92 -17.32
C GLU A 60 -6.72 -0.39 -16.61
N GLU A 61 -6.40 -1.54 -17.21
CA GLU A 61 -6.63 -2.85 -16.58
C GLU A 61 -5.73 -2.99 -15.35
N PHE A 62 -4.44 -2.66 -15.49
CA PHE A 62 -3.50 -2.69 -14.39
C PHE A 62 -3.88 -1.70 -13.28
N ARG A 63 -4.24 -0.47 -13.63
CA ARG A 63 -4.73 0.53 -12.67
C ARG A 63 -5.96 0.01 -11.93
N GLY A 64 -6.95 -0.53 -12.64
CA GLY A 64 -8.14 -1.11 -12.04
C GLY A 64 -7.84 -2.25 -11.06
N GLN A 65 -6.85 -3.08 -11.35
CA GLN A 65 -6.39 -4.14 -10.42
C GLN A 65 -5.78 -3.56 -9.15
N VAL A 66 -4.95 -2.52 -9.28
CA VAL A 66 -4.31 -1.83 -8.14
C VAL A 66 -5.37 -1.17 -7.26
N GLU A 67 -6.33 -0.48 -7.86
CA GLU A 67 -7.43 0.17 -7.13
C GLU A 67 -8.34 -0.85 -6.44
N THR A 68 -8.69 -1.95 -7.12
CA THR A 68 -9.53 -3.01 -6.52
C THR A 68 -8.81 -3.70 -5.37
N ALA A 69 -7.51 -3.98 -5.50
CA ALA A 69 -6.71 -4.54 -4.41
C ALA A 69 -6.58 -3.56 -3.23
N GLY A 70 -6.32 -2.29 -3.50
CA GLY A 70 -6.26 -1.24 -2.48
C GLY A 70 -7.59 -1.07 -1.74
N ARG A 71 -8.72 -1.12 -2.48
CA ARG A 71 -10.08 -1.07 -1.94
C ARG A 71 -10.37 -2.28 -1.05
N TYR A 72 -10.08 -3.49 -1.52
CA TYR A 72 -10.25 -4.73 -0.76
C TYR A 72 -9.45 -4.71 0.56
N LEU A 73 -8.16 -4.36 0.49
CA LEU A 73 -7.30 -4.28 1.67
C LEU A 73 -7.77 -3.17 2.63
N THR A 74 -8.30 -2.06 2.11
CA THR A 74 -8.94 -1.02 2.93
C THR A 74 -10.14 -1.58 3.68
N GLY A 75 -11.04 -2.31 3.01
CA GLY A 75 -12.20 -2.94 3.67
C GLY A 75 -11.82 -3.91 4.78
N LEU A 76 -10.75 -4.68 4.58
CA LEU A 76 -10.23 -5.59 5.61
C LEU A 76 -9.64 -4.86 6.82
N ARG A 77 -9.00 -3.70 6.61
CA ARG A 77 -8.31 -2.96 7.68
C ARG A 77 -9.17 -1.92 8.39
N GLN A 78 -10.11 -1.33 7.66
CA GLN A 78 -10.99 -0.27 8.14
C GLN A 78 -12.44 -0.52 7.67
N PRO A 79 -13.11 -1.58 8.16
CA PRO A 79 -14.45 -1.94 7.73
C PRO A 79 -15.51 -0.87 8.07
N SER A 80 -15.21 0.04 9.00
CA SER A 80 -16.08 1.14 9.40
C SER A 80 -15.88 2.43 8.58
N MET A 81 -15.04 2.39 7.54
CA MET A 81 -14.81 3.54 6.68
C MET A 81 -16.09 3.92 5.93
N LYS A 82 -16.37 5.22 5.91
CA LYS A 82 -17.58 5.82 5.32
C LYS A 82 -17.23 6.63 4.09
N ASP A 83 -18.28 7.01 3.37
CA ASP A 83 -18.19 8.01 2.32
C ASP A 83 -17.62 9.33 2.89
N GLU A 84 -16.98 10.12 2.02
CA GLU A 84 -16.31 11.38 2.40
C GLU A 84 -15.18 11.24 3.45
N GLN A 85 -14.57 10.07 3.58
CA GLN A 85 -13.38 9.87 4.40
C GLN A 85 -12.13 9.64 3.54
N PHE A 86 -10.97 10.00 4.10
CA PHE A 86 -9.67 9.77 3.52
C PHE A 86 -8.93 8.71 4.33
N ILE A 87 -8.32 7.74 3.67
CA ILE A 87 -7.41 6.80 4.29
C ILE A 87 -6.14 6.68 3.44
N MET A 88 -5.03 6.49 4.13
CA MET A 88 -3.78 6.13 3.51
C MET A 88 -3.34 4.74 3.96
N LEU A 89 -2.92 3.92 3.00
CA LEU A 89 -2.27 2.64 3.23
C LEU A 89 -0.80 2.78 2.86
N LEU A 90 0.07 2.36 3.76
CA LEU A 90 1.51 2.33 3.58
C LEU A 90 1.92 0.91 3.22
N ILE A 91 2.53 0.71 2.06
CA ILE A 91 2.99 -0.60 1.58
C ILE A 91 4.52 -0.57 1.56
N LEU A 92 5.11 -1.14 2.61
CA LEU A 92 6.51 -0.94 2.95
C LEU A 92 7.34 -2.21 2.76
N ARG A 93 8.55 -2.08 2.20
CA ARG A 93 9.51 -3.18 2.07
C ARG A 93 9.95 -3.73 3.41
N GLU A 94 9.78 -5.04 3.57
CA GLU A 94 10.22 -5.74 4.76
C GLU A 94 11.70 -6.15 4.67
N ARG A 95 12.40 -6.02 5.80
CA ARG A 95 13.73 -6.57 6.00
C ARG A 95 13.60 -8.05 6.33
N TRP A 96 14.21 -8.88 5.51
CA TRP A 96 14.30 -10.31 5.77
C TRP A 96 15.26 -10.60 6.94
N PRO A 97 14.82 -11.37 7.96
CA PRO A 97 15.70 -11.85 9.01
C PRO A 97 16.84 -12.70 8.45
N VAL A 98 18.01 -12.63 9.09
CA VAL A 98 19.16 -13.47 8.76
C VAL A 98 18.75 -14.94 8.87
N GLY A 99 19.17 -15.76 7.90
CA GLY A 99 18.81 -17.18 7.82
C GLY A 99 17.41 -17.46 7.25
N SER A 100 16.58 -16.44 6.98
CA SER A 100 15.21 -16.64 6.46
C SER A 100 15.06 -16.33 4.96
N LYS A 101 16.14 -15.97 4.26
CA LYS A 101 16.11 -15.52 2.85
C LYS A 101 15.30 -16.43 1.93
N ALA A 102 15.50 -17.75 2.01
CA ALA A 102 14.80 -18.69 1.14
C ALA A 102 13.28 -18.66 1.33
N LYS A 103 12.82 -18.56 2.58
CA LYS A 103 11.39 -18.48 2.92
C LYS A 103 10.76 -17.20 2.36
N PHE A 104 11.37 -16.05 2.62
CA PHE A 104 10.82 -14.77 2.16
C PHE A 104 10.93 -14.60 0.65
N LYS A 105 12.00 -15.11 0.03
CA LYS A 105 12.12 -15.17 -1.43
C LYS A 105 10.99 -16.00 -2.04
N ALA A 106 10.68 -17.17 -1.47
CA ALA A 106 9.57 -17.99 -1.94
C ALA A 106 8.22 -17.24 -1.89
N ILE A 107 8.00 -16.39 -0.89
CA ILE A 107 6.79 -15.54 -0.81
C ILE A 107 6.80 -14.48 -1.92
N ALA A 108 7.90 -13.74 -2.07
CA ALA A 108 8.03 -12.69 -3.07
C ALA A 108 7.91 -13.24 -4.50
N ASP A 109 8.54 -14.38 -4.77
CA ASP A 109 8.55 -15.06 -6.07
C ASP A 109 7.14 -15.44 -6.55
N ARG A 110 6.21 -15.73 -5.63
CA ARG A 110 4.82 -16.07 -5.99
C ARG A 110 4.13 -14.97 -6.79
N VAL A 111 4.51 -13.71 -6.55
CA VAL A 111 3.95 -12.54 -7.24
C VAL A 111 4.97 -11.83 -8.13
N GLY A 112 6.15 -12.42 -8.33
CA GLY A 112 7.23 -11.83 -9.12
C GLY A 112 7.92 -10.62 -8.46
N ALA A 113 7.76 -10.44 -7.15
CA ALA A 113 8.35 -9.32 -6.41
C ALA A 113 9.82 -9.55 -6.05
N SER A 114 10.60 -8.47 -5.98
CA SER A 114 11.99 -8.48 -5.49
C SER A 114 12.10 -8.46 -3.96
N HIS A 115 11.05 -8.02 -3.28
CA HIS A 115 10.95 -7.87 -1.83
C HIS A 115 9.67 -8.50 -1.32
N THR A 116 9.60 -8.71 -0.01
CA THR A 116 8.30 -8.84 0.66
C THR A 116 7.87 -7.49 1.19
N TYR A 117 6.57 -7.28 1.27
CA TYR A 117 5.96 -6.02 1.70
C TYR A 117 5.02 -6.25 2.86
N HIS A 118 4.86 -5.22 3.67
CA HIS A 118 3.88 -5.18 4.74
C HIS A 118 2.98 -3.96 4.57
N LEU A 119 1.73 -4.10 4.96
CA LEU A 119 0.75 -3.03 4.88
C LEU A 119 0.47 -2.45 6.27
N MET A 120 0.57 -1.13 6.41
CA MET A 120 0.01 -0.40 7.56
C MET A 120 -1.11 0.52 7.10
N ALA A 121 -2.27 0.41 7.73
CA ALA A 121 -3.35 1.37 7.53
C ALA A 121 -3.15 2.56 8.48
N CYS A 122 -3.08 3.78 7.92
CA CYS A 122 -3.12 5.00 8.71
C CYS A 122 -4.51 5.19 9.34
N PRO A 123 -4.61 5.99 10.42
CA PRO A 123 -5.90 6.37 10.96
C PRO A 123 -6.73 7.13 9.93
N ILE A 124 -8.02 6.83 9.87
CA ILE A 124 -8.97 7.51 8.99
C ILE A 124 -8.95 9.02 9.26
N GLN A 125 -8.89 9.81 8.19
CA GLN A 125 -9.02 11.25 8.23
C GLN A 125 -10.37 11.69 7.65
N LYS A 126 -10.73 12.95 7.94
CA LYS A 126 -11.82 13.60 7.22
C LYS A 126 -11.46 13.68 5.74
N GLY A 127 -12.44 13.44 4.86
CA GLY A 127 -12.25 13.61 3.43
C GLY A 127 -11.89 15.04 3.09
N VAL A 128 -11.10 15.15 2.03
CA VAL A 128 -10.65 16.39 1.41
C VAL A 128 -11.17 16.42 -0.02
N ASP A 129 -11.10 17.58 -0.67
CA ASP A 129 -11.29 17.62 -2.11
C ASP A 129 -10.13 16.85 -2.77
N PHE A 130 -10.48 15.92 -3.66
CA PHE A 130 -9.50 15.08 -4.35
C PHE A 130 -8.73 15.86 -5.40
N ASP A 131 -9.37 16.89 -5.97
CA ASP A 131 -8.79 17.71 -7.04
C ASP A 131 -8.01 18.93 -6.49
N ASP A 132 -7.91 19.04 -5.16
CA ASP A 132 -7.12 20.04 -4.44
C ASP A 132 -5.83 19.42 -3.89
N ASP A 133 -4.72 19.69 -4.59
CA ASP A 133 -3.39 19.19 -4.25
C ASP A 133 -2.93 19.62 -2.84
N GLU A 134 -3.27 20.83 -2.40
CA GLU A 134 -2.88 21.33 -1.08
C GLU A 134 -3.65 20.60 0.02
N ALA A 135 -4.96 20.37 -0.19
CA ALA A 135 -5.78 19.61 0.74
C ALA A 135 -5.34 18.14 0.83
N MET A 136 -5.02 17.51 -0.31
CA MET A 136 -4.49 16.15 -0.37
C MET A 136 -3.13 16.02 0.34
N SER A 137 -2.21 16.96 0.09
CA SER A 137 -0.90 17.00 0.76
C SER A 137 -1.02 17.18 2.28
N SER A 138 -1.92 18.04 2.73
CA SER A 138 -2.21 18.24 4.15
C SER A 138 -2.78 16.98 4.82
N ALA A 139 -3.72 16.29 4.16
CA ALA A 139 -4.27 15.03 4.65
C ALA A 139 -3.23 13.90 4.72
N GLU A 140 -2.35 13.82 3.72
CA GLU A 140 -1.21 12.90 3.71
C GLU A 140 -0.28 13.16 4.90
N ALA A 141 0.17 14.41 5.09
CA ALA A 141 1.08 14.78 6.16
C ALA A 141 0.48 14.44 7.53
N LYS A 142 -0.80 14.76 7.75
CA LYS A 142 -1.50 14.42 8.99
C LYS A 142 -1.56 12.90 9.24
N SER A 143 -1.81 12.13 8.19
CA SER A 143 -1.87 10.66 8.27
C SER A 143 -0.50 10.04 8.55
N LEU A 144 0.56 10.55 7.91
CA LEU A 144 1.95 10.13 8.17
C LEU A 144 2.39 10.48 9.59
N HIS A 145 2.14 11.72 10.03
CA HIS A 145 2.49 12.17 11.37
C HIS A 145 1.81 11.32 12.46
N ALA A 146 0.54 10.96 12.27
CA ALA A 146 -0.18 10.09 13.21
C ALA A 146 0.45 8.69 13.33
N MET A 147 1.11 8.20 12.27
CA MET A 147 1.76 6.88 12.25
C MET A 147 3.20 6.87 12.76
N VAL A 148 3.81 8.02 13.01
CA VAL A 148 5.20 8.12 13.48
C VAL A 148 5.51 7.21 14.69
N PRO A 149 4.68 7.13 15.74
CA PRO A 149 4.96 6.24 16.88
C PRO A 149 5.06 4.77 16.46
N VAL A 150 4.13 4.30 15.61
CA VAL A 150 4.08 2.91 15.12
C VAL A 150 5.28 2.63 14.23
N MET A 151 5.60 3.53 13.31
CA MET A 151 6.76 3.42 12.42
C MET A 151 8.08 3.37 13.19
N LYS A 152 8.22 4.16 14.27
CA LYS A 152 9.41 4.12 15.13
C LYS A 152 9.56 2.77 15.84
N GLN A 153 8.46 2.18 16.32
CA GLN A 153 8.48 0.86 16.95
C GLN A 153 8.87 -0.24 15.96
N SER A 154 8.35 -0.19 14.74
CA SER A 154 8.60 -1.19 13.71
C SER A 154 9.78 -0.87 12.79
N ARG A 155 10.60 0.14 13.12
CA ARG A 155 11.70 0.63 12.26
C ARG A 155 12.66 -0.45 11.77
N LYS A 156 12.94 -1.46 12.60
CA LYS A 156 13.85 -2.57 12.25
C LYS A 156 13.24 -3.50 11.19
N GLN A 157 11.92 -3.69 11.22
CA GLN A 157 11.19 -4.49 10.23
C GLN A 157 11.24 -3.82 8.85
N PHE A 158 11.23 -2.48 8.81
CA PHE A 158 11.22 -1.69 7.57
C PHE A 158 12.58 -1.07 7.23
N ALA A 159 13.67 -1.76 7.58
CA ALA A 159 15.01 -1.23 7.29
C ALA A 159 15.33 -1.16 5.79
N ASN A 160 14.59 -1.91 4.95
CA ASN A 160 14.72 -1.89 3.49
C ASN A 160 13.80 -0.85 2.81
N SER A 161 12.97 -0.15 3.59
CA SER A 161 12.12 0.96 3.14
C SER A 161 12.89 2.27 3.17
N SER A 162 13.53 2.67 2.07
CA SER A 162 14.32 3.90 2.02
C SER A 162 13.48 5.14 2.31
N GLY A 163 12.26 5.23 1.76
CA GLY A 163 11.36 6.35 1.96
C GLY A 163 11.00 6.53 3.44
N LEU A 164 10.63 5.44 4.11
CA LEU A 164 10.36 5.46 5.54
C LEU A 164 11.59 5.88 6.37
N GLN A 165 12.77 5.33 6.06
CA GLN A 165 13.98 5.68 6.83
C GLN A 165 14.34 7.15 6.66
N GLN A 166 14.13 7.74 5.49
CA GLN A 166 14.33 9.17 5.25
C GLN A 166 13.30 10.01 5.99
N PHE A 167 12.01 9.65 5.92
CA PHE A 167 10.94 10.33 6.64
C PHE A 167 11.20 10.36 8.16
N LEU A 168 11.54 9.21 8.76
CA LEU A 168 11.84 9.13 10.18
C LEU A 168 13.09 9.90 10.61
N LYS A 169 14.08 10.07 9.71
CA LYS A 169 15.27 10.91 9.95
C LYS A 169 14.95 12.40 9.88
N ASN A 170 14.06 12.82 9.00
CA ASN A 170 13.67 14.23 8.88
C ASN A 170 12.81 14.72 10.06
N LEU A 171 12.27 13.78 10.86
CA LEU A 171 11.48 14.04 12.06
C LEU A 171 12.29 14.03 13.37
N SER A 172 13.57 13.65 13.32
CA SER A 172 14.46 13.57 14.48
C SER A 172 15.38 14.78 14.55
#